data_AF-A0A510G6Q8-F1
#
_entry.id   AF-A0A510G6Q8-F1
#
_cell.length_a   1.000
_cell.length_b   1.000
_cell.length_c   1.000
_cell.angle_alpha   90.00
_cell.angle_beta   90.00
_cell.angle_gamma   90.00
#
_symmetry.space_group_name_H-M   'P 1'
#
loop_
_entity.id
_entity.type
_entity.pdbx_description
1 polymer ?
#
loop_
_entity_poly.entity_id
_entity_poly.type
_entity_poly.pdbx_seq_one_letter_code
_entity_poly.pdbx_strand_id
1 'polypeptide(L)' 'MKLILTSLILIFMSFLPIYAKSLPKGFVYLKDIDPTIIQSMRYYSDKNFVGKKVEGYKAPEAILTIEALLRLLK' A
#
# COMPACT_ATOMS: atom_id res chain seq x y z
N MET A 1 -30.07 -5.32 -26.53
CA MET A 1 -29.61 -3.96 -26.16
C MET A 1 -29.03 -3.88 -24.75
N LYS A 2 -29.73 -4.33 -23.69
CA LYS A 2 -29.22 -4.32 -22.31
C LYS A 2 -27.88 -5.04 -22.11
N LEU A 3 -27.72 -6.25 -22.64
CA LEU A 3 -26.48 -7.05 -22.54
C LEU A 3 -25.26 -6.40 -23.23
N ILE A 4 -25.49 -5.73 -24.36
CA ILE A 4 -24.44 -5.01 -25.10
C ILE A 4 -24.02 -3.77 -24.31
N LEU A 5 -24.99 -3.04 -23.75
CA LEU A 5 -24.75 -1.86 -22.94
C LEU A 5 -23.99 -2.20 -21.64
N THR A 6 -24.33 -3.30 -20.97
CA THR A 6 -23.60 -3.76 -19.77
C THR A 6 -22.17 -4.18 -20.10
N SER A 7 -21.96 -4.84 -21.23
CA SER A 7 -20.62 -5.24 -21.68
C SER A 7 -19.74 -4.02 -22.00
N LEU A 8 -20.31 -3.01 -22.68
CA LEU A 8 -19.62 -1.74 -22.97
C LEU A 8 -19.20 -0.99 -21.70
N ILE A 9 -20.05 -0.98 -20.66
CA ILE A 9 -19.72 -0.33 -19.38
C ILE A 9 -18.56 -1.04 -18.67
N LEU A 10 -18.56 -2.38 -18.66
CA LEU A 10 -17.48 -3.17 -18.06
C LEU A 10 -16.14 -2.96 -18.78
N ILE A 11 -16.18 -2.94 -20.12
CA ILE A 11 -15.01 -2.66 -20.95
C ILE A 11 -14.50 -1.23 -20.66
N PHE A 12 -15.39 -0.24 -20.59
CA PHE A 12 -15.00 1.14 -20.27
C PHE A 12 -14.36 1.27 -18.88
N MET A 13 -14.91 0.59 -17.86
CA MET A 13 -14.34 0.59 -16.50
C MET A 13 -12.94 -0.02 -16.45
N SER A 14 -12.60 -0.98 -17.32
CA SER A 14 -11.26 -1.58 -17.36
C SER A 14 -10.15 -0.63 -17.84
N PHE A 15 -10.51 0.49 -18.46
CA PHE A 15 -9.55 1.52 -18.91
C PHE A 15 -9.38 2.68 -17.93
N LEU A 16 -10.08 2.67 -16.78
CA LEU A 16 -9.92 3.74 -15.80
C LEU A 16 -8.51 3.69 -15.18
N PRO A 17 -7.73 4.78 -15.24
CA PRO A 17 -6.41 4.81 -14.62
C PRO A 17 -6.54 4.72 -13.10
N ILE A 18 -5.84 3.77 -12.50
CA ILE A 18 -5.72 3.66 -11.05
C ILE A 18 -4.62 4.62 -10.60
N TYR A 19 -5.02 5.77 -10.05
CA TYR A 19 -4.07 6.72 -9.46
C TYR A 19 -3.67 6.26 -8.06
N ALA A 20 -2.55 5.54 -7.97
CA ALA A 20 -1.87 5.32 -6.70
C ALA A 20 -1.11 6.59 -6.32
N LYS A 21 -1.37 7.13 -5.12
CA LYS A 21 -0.60 8.28 -4.61
C LYS A 21 0.84 7.81 -4.38
N SER A 22 1.79 8.42 -5.09
CA SER A 22 3.21 8.14 -4.89
C SER A 22 3.64 8.56 -3.48
N LEU A 23 4.61 7.84 -2.92
CA LEU A 23 5.24 8.25 -1.68
C LEU A 23 6.00 9.56 -1.90
N PRO A 24 6.14 10.40 -0.85
CA PRO A 24 7.03 11.55 -0.91
C PRO A 24 8.44 11.14 -1.32
N LYS A 25 9.18 12.05 -1.97
CA LYS A 25 10.57 11.81 -2.37
C LYS A 25 11.40 11.38 -1.15
N GLY A 26 12.21 10.34 -1.31
CA GLY A 26 13.05 9.78 -0.26
C GLY A 26 12.41 8.66 0.56
N PHE A 27 11.16 8.28 0.27
CA PHE A 27 10.47 7.17 0.90
C PHE A 27 10.19 6.02 -0.07
N VAL A 28 10.23 4.81 0.46
CA VAL A 28 10.04 3.57 -0.30
C VAL A 28 9.24 2.56 0.52
N TYR A 29 8.50 1.67 -0.15
CA TYR A 29 7.91 0.50 0.49
C TYR A 29 8.97 -0.58 0.65
N LEU A 30 9.07 -1.19 1.83
CA LEU A 30 10.06 -2.22 2.10
C LEU A 30 9.88 -3.44 1.19
N LYS A 31 8.64 -3.91 1.01
CA LYS A 31 8.32 -5.07 0.15
C LYS A 31 8.74 -4.93 -1.31
N ASP A 32 8.82 -3.69 -1.81
CA ASP A 32 9.18 -3.44 -3.21
C ASP A 32 10.69 -3.62 -3.41
N ILE A 33 11.47 -3.54 -2.33
CA ILE A 33 12.93 -3.70 -2.33
C ILE A 33 13.34 -5.09 -1.86
N ASP A 34 12.80 -5.54 -0.73
CA ASP A 34 13.04 -6.87 -0.19
C ASP A 34 11.72 -7.48 0.33
N PRO A 35 11.05 -8.30 -0.51
CA PRO A 35 9.80 -8.95 -0.13
C PRO A 35 9.99 -10.11 0.85
N THR A 36 11.23 -10.51 1.15
CA THR A 36 11.51 -11.60 2.09
C THR A 36 11.41 -11.16 3.55
N ILE A 37 11.49 -9.85 3.81
CA ILE A 37 11.40 -9.30 5.16
C ILE A 37 9.93 -9.27 5.63
N ILE A 38 9.69 -9.92 6.77
CA ILE A 38 8.37 -9.98 7.38
C ILE A 38 7.99 -8.61 7.97
N GLN A 39 6.86 -8.06 7.54
CA GLN A 39 6.35 -6.78 8.01
C GLN A 39 5.25 -6.97 9.06
N SER A 40 5.52 -6.58 10.31
CA SER A 40 4.53 -6.65 11.41
C SER A 40 4.06 -5.24 11.82
N MET A 41 3.18 -4.65 11.01
CA MET A 41 2.67 -3.29 11.22
C MET A 41 1.58 -3.25 12.31
N ARG A 42 1.97 -3.33 13.59
CA ARG A 42 1.04 -3.41 14.75
C ARG A 42 0.00 -2.29 14.79
N TYR A 43 0.41 -1.07 14.44
CA TYR A 43 -0.44 0.12 14.45
C TYR A 43 -1.53 0.15 13.36
N TYR A 44 -1.50 -0.78 12.39
CA TYR A 44 -2.61 -0.96 11.43
C TYR A 44 -3.81 -1.72 12.03
N SER A 45 -3.60 -2.47 13.13
CA SER A 45 -4.62 -3.32 13.76
C SER A 45 -4.92 -2.87 15.19
N ASP A 46 -5.88 -3.52 15.86
CA ASP A 46 -6.14 -3.37 17.29
C ASP A 46 -5.12 -4.09 18.19
N LYS A 47 -4.28 -4.97 17.63
CA LYS A 47 -3.21 -5.70 18.32
C LYS A 47 -1.98 -4.82 18.57
N ASN A 48 -2.17 -3.72 19.28
CA ASN A 48 -1.12 -2.81 19.74
C ASN A 48 -1.49 -2.21 21.09
N PHE A 49 -0.59 -1.46 21.72
CA PHE A 49 -0.79 -0.89 23.06
C PHE A 49 -1.98 0.07 23.18
N VAL A 50 -2.34 0.76 22.09
CA VAL A 50 -3.48 1.69 22.03
C VAL A 50 -4.82 0.92 21.95
N GLY A 51 -4.81 -0.38 21.63
CA GLY A 51 -6.01 -1.21 21.53
C GLY A 51 -6.91 -0.91 20.33
N LYS A 52 -6.44 -0.09 19.39
CA LYS A 52 -7.14 0.26 18.14
C LYS A 52 -6.14 0.64 17.06
N LYS A 53 -6.60 0.61 15.81
CA LYS A 53 -5.84 1.13 14.66
C LYS A 53 -5.45 2.59 14.92
N VAL A 54 -4.16 2.89 14.77
CA VAL A 54 -3.63 4.25 14.93
C VAL A 54 -3.95 5.06 13.68
N GLU A 55 -4.34 6.32 13.87
CA GLU A 55 -4.60 7.24 12.76
C GLU A 55 -3.35 7.39 11.86
N GLY A 56 -3.56 7.44 10.54
CA GLY A 56 -2.48 7.50 9.56
C GLY A 56 -1.93 6.15 9.07
N TYR A 57 -2.05 5.07 9.86
CA TYR A 57 -1.65 3.72 9.44
C TYR A 57 -2.70 3.08 8.53
N LYS A 58 -2.76 3.50 7.27
CA LYS A 58 -3.85 3.11 6.35
C LYS A 58 -3.75 1.69 5.80
N ALA A 59 -2.55 1.11 5.75
CA ALA A 59 -2.26 -0.24 5.24
C ALA A 59 -1.21 -0.94 6.13
N PRO A 60 -1.12 -2.28 6.12
CA PRO A 60 -0.10 -3.03 6.87
C PRO A 60 1.27 -3.03 6.13
N GLU A 61 1.70 -1.86 5.66
CA GLU A 61 2.90 -1.67 4.83
C GLU A 61 3.95 -0.86 5.57
N ALA A 62 5.20 -1.34 5.59
CA ALA A 62 6.35 -0.61 6.10
C ALA A 62 6.86 0.34 5.01
N ILE A 63 6.84 1.64 5.34
CA ILE A 63 7.40 2.70 4.53
C ILE A 63 8.64 3.21 5.27
N LEU A 64 9.79 3.18 4.60
CA LEU A 64 11.07 3.59 5.16
C LEU A 64 11.63 4.78 4.38
N THR A 65 12.48 5.58 5.03
CA THR A 65 13.37 6.46 4.27
C THR A 65 14.44 5.61 3.57
N ILE A 66 15.00 6.13 2.48
CA ILE A 66 16.10 5.46 1.78
C ILE A 66 17.28 5.22 2.73
N GLU A 67 17.60 6.16 3.62
CA GLU A 67 18.69 6.00 4.59
C GLU A 67 18.42 4.86 5.58
N ALA A 68 17.19 4.75 6.08
CA ALA A 68 16.80 3.67 6.99
C ALA A 68 16.87 2.30 6.29
N LEU A 69 16.40 2.22 5.04
CA LEU A 69 16.48 1.03 4.22
C LEU A 69 17.94 0.59 4.00
N LEU A 70 18.83 1.52 3.63
CA LEU A 70 20.25 1.21 3.42
C LEU A 70 20.94 0.68 4.68
N ARG A 71 20.47 1.08 5.87
CA ARG A 71 20.97 0.56 7.14
C ARG A 71 20.39 -0.80 7.49
N LEU A 72 19.14 -1.08 7.10
CA LEU A 72 18.48 -2.35 7.32
C LEU A 72 19.10 -3.48 6.48
N LEU A 73 19.51 -3.18 5.24
CA LEU A 73 20.03 -4.17 4.27
C LEU A 73 21.54 -4.42 4.37
N LYS A 74 22.22 -3.81 5.35
CA LYS A 74 23.66 -3.96 5.56
C LYS A 74 23.95 -5.04 6.59
#